data_AF-A0AAV1YHY8-F1
#
_entry.id   AF-A0AAV1YHY8-F1
#
_cell.length_a   1.000
_cell.length_b   1.000
_cell.length_c   1.000
_cell.angle_alpha   90.00
_cell.angle_beta   90.00
_cell.angle_gamma   90.00
#
_symmetry.space_group_name_H-M   'P 1'
#
loop_
_entity.id
_entity.type
_entity.pdbx_description
1 polymer ?
#
loop_
_entity_poly.entity_id
_entity_poly.type
_entity_poly.pdbx_seq_one_letter_code
_entity_poly.pdbx_strand_id
1 'polypeptide(L)'
;MESKNNASNEKNHHQHHKEEEELEQEGDQEEEENNEILKRRISNHPLYGLLVETHLECLKVSDISNLDSVLKIDHQMQAMNKQKLGMFSQSELDLFMEAYCMALGQLKEAMEEPQHKSMAFINNMHSQLRDLTMATMPAPDESAADATSSSECKSRRNSTI
;
A
#
# COMPACT_ATOMS: atom_id res chain seq x y z
N MET A 1 -32.52 -57.45 32.74
CA MET A 1 -32.53 -56.39 31.71
C MET A 1 -32.13 -55.11 32.39
N GLU A 2 -30.99 -54.60 31.92
CA GLU A 2 -30.12 -53.58 32.46
C GLU A 2 -30.80 -52.22 32.64
N SER A 3 -30.59 -51.56 33.78
CA SER A 3 -30.85 -50.12 33.95
C SER A 3 -30.07 -49.59 35.16
N LYS A 4 -28.75 -49.60 35.07
CA LYS A 4 -27.83 -48.95 36.04
C LYS A 4 -26.50 -48.71 35.33
N ASN A 5 -26.42 -47.75 34.40
CA ASN A 5 -25.14 -47.34 33.79
C ASN A 5 -25.11 -45.92 33.21
N ASN A 6 -26.07 -45.03 33.49
CA ASN A 6 -26.15 -43.74 32.77
C ASN A 6 -25.57 -42.51 33.51
N ALA A 7 -25.33 -42.56 34.82
CA ALA A 7 -24.83 -41.39 35.59
C ALA A 7 -23.31 -41.18 35.51
N SER A 8 -22.56 -42.22 35.16
CA SER A 8 -21.09 -42.15 35.01
C SER A 8 -20.66 -41.59 33.65
N ASN A 9 -21.57 -41.56 32.66
CA ASN A 9 -21.26 -41.15 31.29
C ASN A 9 -21.35 -39.62 31.10
N GLU A 10 -22.31 -38.94 31.73
CA GLU A 10 -22.44 -37.48 31.68
C GLU A 10 -21.28 -36.74 32.38
N LYS A 11 -20.81 -37.26 33.52
CA LYS A 11 -19.67 -36.66 34.24
C LYS A 11 -18.36 -36.74 33.45
N ASN A 12 -18.19 -37.80 32.66
CA ASN A 12 -17.00 -37.99 31.83
C ASN A 12 -16.99 -36.99 30.66
N HIS A 13 -18.16 -36.74 30.04
CA HIS A 13 -18.29 -35.80 28.92
C HIS A 13 -18.09 -34.34 29.34
N HIS A 14 -18.57 -33.94 30.53
CA HIS A 14 -18.39 -32.58 31.04
C HIS A 14 -16.97 -32.28 31.53
N GLN A 15 -16.26 -33.31 32.02
CA GLN A 15 -14.84 -33.21 32.40
C GLN A 15 -13.95 -33.05 31.17
N HIS A 16 -14.20 -33.83 30.12
CA HIS A 16 -13.44 -33.75 28.85
C HIS A 16 -13.61 -32.38 28.16
N HIS A 17 -14.83 -31.85 28.14
CA HIS A 17 -15.10 -30.53 27.56
C HIS A 17 -14.39 -29.39 28.29
N LYS A 18 -14.21 -29.52 29.61
CA LYS A 18 -13.56 -28.50 30.44
C LYS A 18 -12.03 -28.55 30.32
N GLU A 19 -11.46 -29.76 30.21
CA GLU A 19 -10.03 -29.94 29.95
C GLU A 19 -9.64 -29.48 28.53
N GLU A 20 -10.51 -29.69 27.53
CA GLU A 20 -10.32 -29.14 26.18
C GLU A 20 -10.38 -27.60 26.16
N GLU A 21 -11.34 -26.98 26.85
CA GLU A 21 -11.42 -25.50 26.97
C GLU A 21 -10.23 -24.89 27.75
N GLU A 22 -9.71 -25.57 28.77
CA GLU A 22 -8.53 -25.12 29.53
C GLU A 22 -7.24 -25.24 28.68
N LEU A 23 -7.07 -26.32 27.90
CA LEU A 23 -5.94 -26.49 26.96
C LEU A 23 -5.98 -25.50 25.80
N GLU A 24 -7.18 -25.17 25.28
CA GLU A 24 -7.35 -24.14 24.26
C GLU A 24 -7.06 -22.73 24.79
N GLN A 25 -7.46 -22.42 26.03
CA GLN A 25 -7.13 -21.15 26.69
C GLN A 25 -5.65 -20.99 27.03
N GLU A 26 -4.96 -22.07 27.42
CA GLU A 26 -3.51 -22.05 27.63
C GLU A 26 -2.75 -21.86 26.30
N GLY A 27 -3.20 -22.51 25.22
CA GLY A 27 -2.63 -22.35 23.89
C GLY A 27 -2.76 -20.91 23.35
N ASP A 28 -3.92 -20.29 23.51
CA ASP A 28 -4.15 -18.90 23.09
C ASP A 28 -3.27 -17.90 23.86
N GLN A 29 -3.04 -18.13 25.17
CA GLN A 29 -2.17 -17.28 25.99
C GLN A 29 -0.69 -17.40 25.62
N GLU A 30 -0.18 -18.62 25.41
CA GLU A 30 1.20 -18.83 24.96
C GLU A 30 1.43 -18.22 23.57
N GLU A 31 0.46 -18.29 22.66
CA GLU A 31 0.55 -17.67 21.35
C GLU A 31 0.61 -16.14 21.45
N GLU A 32 -0.18 -15.53 22.33
CA GLU A 32 -0.17 -14.09 22.54
C GLU A 32 1.19 -13.61 23.11
N GLU A 33 1.74 -14.31 24.10
CA GLU A 33 3.06 -14.01 24.66
C GLU A 33 4.17 -14.13 23.59
N ASN A 34 4.15 -15.21 22.80
CA ASN A 34 5.10 -15.40 21.71
C ASN A 34 5.02 -14.30 20.65
N ASN A 35 3.81 -13.83 20.34
CA ASN A 35 3.59 -12.69 19.45
C ASN A 35 4.16 -11.39 20.03
N GLU A 36 3.98 -11.12 21.32
CA GLU A 36 4.58 -9.96 21.98
C GLU A 36 6.12 -10.00 21.96
N ILE A 37 6.70 -11.17 22.23
CA ILE A 37 8.16 -11.37 22.15
C ILE A 37 8.65 -11.08 20.74
N LEU A 38 7.96 -11.60 19.71
CA LEU A 38 8.34 -11.36 18.33
C LEU A 38 8.20 -9.88 17.93
N LYS A 39 7.09 -9.22 18.30
CA LYS A 39 6.90 -7.77 18.08
C LYS A 39 8.05 -6.99 18.71
N ARG A 40 8.45 -7.34 19.94
CA ARG A 40 9.61 -6.74 20.62
C ARG A 40 10.91 -6.98 19.86
N ARG A 41 11.15 -8.19 19.36
CA ARG A 41 12.34 -8.50 18.54
C ARG A 41 12.38 -7.69 17.25
N ILE A 42 11.25 -7.61 16.53
CA ILE A 42 11.12 -6.81 15.31
C ILE A 42 11.38 -5.33 15.61
N SER A 43 10.71 -4.75 16.61
CA SER A 43 10.82 -3.33 16.94
C SER A 43 12.21 -2.90 17.43
N ASN A 44 12.97 -3.81 18.05
CA ASN A 44 14.35 -3.55 18.50
C ASN A 44 15.41 -3.94 17.46
N HIS A 45 15.00 -4.44 16.28
CA HIS A 45 15.94 -4.89 15.26
C HIS A 45 16.68 -3.69 14.63
N PRO A 46 18.00 -3.77 14.38
CA PRO A 46 18.78 -2.66 13.80
C PRO A 46 18.23 -2.13 12.47
N LEU A 47 17.62 -2.99 11.66
CA LEU A 47 17.02 -2.63 10.37
C LEU A 47 15.57 -2.12 10.47
N TYR A 48 14.94 -2.12 11.64
CA TYR A 48 13.52 -1.75 11.75
C TYR A 48 13.25 -0.31 11.27
N GLY A 49 14.13 0.63 11.61
CA GLY A 49 14.01 2.01 11.12
C GLY A 49 14.06 2.10 9.59
N LEU A 50 15.02 1.43 8.97
CA LEU A 50 15.16 1.38 7.51
C LEU A 50 13.96 0.73 6.83
N LEU A 51 13.46 -0.36 7.42
CA LEU A 51 12.27 -1.06 6.94
C LEU A 51 11.05 -0.12 6.89
N VAL A 52 10.79 0.60 7.99
CA VAL A 52 9.68 1.55 8.09
C VAL A 52 9.86 2.69 7.10
N GLU A 53 11.07 3.25 6.99
CA GLU A 53 11.37 4.33 6.06
C GLU A 53 11.12 3.92 4.60
N THR A 54 11.71 2.80 4.16
CA THR A 54 11.54 2.29 2.80
C THR A 54 10.08 1.95 2.50
N HIS A 55 9.33 1.44 3.48
CA HIS A 55 7.90 1.15 3.32
C HIS A 55 7.10 2.44 3.11
N LEU A 56 7.36 3.48 3.90
CA LEU A 56 6.72 4.78 3.75
C LEU A 56 7.05 5.43 2.40
N GLU A 57 8.28 5.27 1.90
CA GLU A 57 8.64 5.73 0.56
C GLU A 57 7.86 5.01 -0.55
N CYS A 58 7.67 3.69 -0.46
CA CYS A 58 6.80 2.98 -1.39
C CYS A 58 5.38 3.53 -1.39
N LEU A 59 4.80 3.76 -0.21
CA LEU A 59 3.43 4.29 -0.10
C LEU A 59 3.29 5.68 -0.70
N LYS A 60 4.32 6.54 -0.56
CA LYS A 60 4.35 7.88 -1.18
C LYS A 60 4.29 7.79 -2.71
N VAL A 61 5.10 6.91 -3.32
CA VAL A 61 5.10 6.69 -4.78
C VAL A 61 3.78 6.08 -5.27
N SER A 62 3.11 5.31 -4.40
CA SER A 62 1.84 4.64 -4.70
C SER A 62 0.62 5.56 -4.70
N ASP A 63 0.78 6.84 -4.33
CA ASP A 63 -0.32 7.81 -4.19
C ASP A 63 -1.48 7.29 -3.31
N ILE A 64 -1.17 6.37 -2.39
CA ILE A 64 -2.08 5.89 -1.34
C ILE A 64 -2.14 6.98 -0.27
N SER A 65 -2.65 8.14 -0.69
CA SER A 65 -2.77 9.38 0.08
C SER A 65 -3.80 9.28 1.21
N ASN A 66 -4.50 8.15 1.32
CA ASN A 66 -5.41 7.86 2.42
C ASN A 66 -4.77 6.84 3.38
N LEU A 67 -3.82 7.30 4.21
CA LEU A 67 -3.22 6.50 5.28
C LEU A 67 -4.29 5.91 6.22
N ASP A 68 -5.44 6.58 6.37
CA ASP A 68 -6.60 6.12 7.14
C ASP A 68 -7.20 4.81 6.60
N SER A 69 -7.12 4.57 5.28
CA SER A 69 -7.55 3.30 4.67
C SER A 69 -6.58 2.15 4.97
N VAL A 70 -5.29 2.44 5.09
CA VAL A 70 -4.25 1.47 5.44
C VAL A 70 -4.38 1.03 6.90
N LEU A 71 -4.65 1.96 7.82
CA LEU A 71 -4.89 1.65 9.24
C LEU A 71 -6.13 0.75 9.47
N LYS A 72 -7.15 0.85 8.61
CA LYS A 72 -8.33 -0.03 8.66
C LYS A 72 -8.02 -1.46 8.22
N ILE A 73 -7.07 -1.65 7.31
CA ILE A 73 -6.61 -2.98 6.88
C ILE A 73 -5.88 -3.70 8.02
N ASP A 74 -5.11 -2.97 8.84
CA ASP A 74 -4.39 -3.55 9.98
C ASP A 74 -5.34 -4.27 10.96
N HIS A 75 -6.49 -3.66 11.26
CA HIS A 75 -7.51 -4.27 12.12
C HIS A 75 -8.14 -5.54 11.52
N GLN A 76 -8.26 -5.62 10.19
CA GLN A 76 -8.80 -6.80 9.51
C GLN A 76 -7.75 -7.92 9.36
N MET A 77 -6.47 -7.57 9.20
CA MET A 77 -5.37 -8.53 9.13
C MET A 77 -5.05 -9.16 10.48
N GLN A 78 -5.20 -8.42 11.59
CA GLN A 78 -5.02 -8.97 12.94
C GLN A 78 -5.98 -10.15 13.22
N ALA A 79 -7.17 -10.13 12.66
CA ALA A 79 -8.14 -11.24 12.80
C ALA A 79 -7.75 -12.49 11.98
N MET A 80 -6.96 -12.33 10.92
CA MET A 80 -6.63 -13.39 9.97
C MET A 80 -5.26 -14.04 10.23
N ASN A 81 -4.42 -13.40 11.06
CA ASN A 81 -3.04 -13.79 11.31
C ASN A 81 -2.83 -14.38 12.72
N LYS A 82 -3.76 -15.22 13.19
CA LYS A 82 -3.51 -16.16 14.29
C LYS A 82 -2.75 -17.41 13.78
N GLN A 83 -1.74 -17.20 12.94
CA GLN A 83 -0.86 -18.30 12.55
C GLN A 83 0.31 -18.31 13.54
N LYS A 84 0.66 -19.48 14.06
CA LYS A 84 1.76 -19.70 15.02
C LYS A 84 3.07 -19.05 14.55
N LEU A 85 3.28 -17.80 14.93
CA LEU A 85 4.44 -16.99 14.56
C LEU A 85 5.60 -17.16 15.55
N GLY A 86 5.38 -17.97 16.58
CA GLY A 86 6.14 -17.95 17.84
C GLY A 86 7.57 -18.47 17.81
N MET A 87 8.13 -18.86 16.67
CA MET A 87 9.48 -19.46 16.66
C MET A 87 10.35 -19.02 15.49
N PHE A 88 10.47 -17.70 15.24
CA PHE A 88 11.59 -17.22 14.43
C PHE A 88 12.89 -17.28 15.25
N SER A 89 13.88 -17.96 14.70
CA SER A 89 15.27 -17.80 15.10
C SER A 89 15.75 -16.38 14.77
N GLN A 90 16.81 -15.91 15.46
CA GLN A 90 17.38 -14.59 15.18
C GLN A 90 17.82 -14.47 13.70
N SER A 91 18.44 -15.52 13.16
CA SER A 91 18.89 -15.56 11.76
C SER A 91 17.76 -15.48 10.74
N GLU A 92 16.61 -16.08 11.02
CA GLU A 92 15.45 -15.98 10.12
C GLU A 92 14.84 -14.58 10.17
N LEU A 93 14.80 -13.96 11.34
CA LEU A 93 14.36 -12.57 11.47
C LEU A 93 15.31 -11.64 10.71
N ASP A 94 16.63 -11.81 10.85
CA ASP A 94 17.62 -11.00 10.15
C ASP A 94 17.43 -11.10 8.62
N LEU A 95 17.29 -12.33 8.10
CA LEU A 95 17.05 -12.60 6.69
C LEU A 95 15.73 -11.99 6.20
N PHE A 96 14.67 -12.11 7.01
CA PHE A 96 13.38 -11.50 6.70
C PHE A 96 13.49 -9.98 6.59
N MET A 97 14.13 -9.33 7.56
CA MET A 97 14.27 -7.87 7.59
C MET A 97 15.05 -7.36 6.37
N GLU A 98 16.13 -8.06 5.98
CA GLU A 98 16.92 -7.73 4.79
C GLU A 98 16.11 -7.93 3.49
N ALA A 99 15.50 -9.11 3.33
CA ALA A 99 14.72 -9.44 2.14
C ALA A 99 13.54 -8.48 1.95
N TYR A 100 12.88 -8.07 3.04
CA TYR A 100 11.76 -7.14 2.98
C TYR A 100 12.22 -5.72 2.58
N CYS A 101 13.31 -5.21 3.15
CA CYS A 101 13.88 -3.92 2.74
C CYS A 101 14.25 -3.94 1.24
N MET A 102 14.88 -5.01 0.77
CA MET A 102 15.22 -5.18 -0.65
C MET A 102 13.98 -5.20 -1.54
N ALA A 103 12.97 -5.99 -1.18
CA ALA A 103 11.74 -6.10 -1.95
C ALA A 103 11.00 -4.76 -2.05
N LEU A 104 10.94 -3.99 -0.96
CA LEU A 104 10.38 -2.63 -0.97
C LEU A 104 11.16 -1.70 -1.89
N GLY A 105 12.49 -1.71 -1.81
CA GLY A 105 13.33 -0.88 -2.69
C GLY A 105 13.07 -1.17 -4.18
N GLN A 106 13.00 -2.45 -4.55
CA GLN A 106 12.67 -2.88 -5.91
C GLN A 106 11.26 -2.48 -6.33
N LEU A 107 10.29 -2.61 -5.43
CA LEU A 107 8.91 -2.19 -5.69
C LEU A 107 8.84 -0.68 -5.92
N LYS A 108 9.51 0.13 -5.09
CA LYS A 108 9.57 1.59 -5.26
C LYS A 108 10.13 1.95 -6.63
N GLU A 109 11.29 1.41 -6.99
CA GLU A 109 11.93 1.70 -8.29
C GLU A 109 11.02 1.30 -9.46
N ALA A 110 10.41 0.12 -9.40
CA ALA A 110 9.49 -0.37 -10.42
C ALA A 110 8.23 0.50 -10.58
N MET A 111 7.80 1.19 -9.53
CA MET A 111 6.68 2.13 -9.58
C MET A 111 7.09 3.53 -10.04
N GLU A 112 8.26 4.00 -9.64
CA GLU A 112 8.76 5.34 -9.97
C GLU A 112 9.22 5.44 -11.43
N GLU A 113 9.84 4.39 -11.98
CA GLU A 113 10.32 4.34 -13.36
C GLU A 113 9.23 4.69 -14.41
N PRO A 114 8.05 4.04 -14.43
CA PRO A 114 6.99 4.38 -15.39
C PRO A 114 6.40 5.79 -15.17
N GLN A 115 6.35 6.28 -13.92
CA GLN A 115 5.90 7.64 -13.62
C GLN A 115 6.86 8.67 -14.23
N HIS A 116 8.16 8.48 -14.02
CA HIS A 116 9.20 9.36 -14.56
C HIS A 116 9.21 9.35 -16.09
N LYS A 117 9.07 8.17 -16.72
CA LYS A 117 8.96 8.03 -18.18
C LYS A 117 7.75 8.78 -18.73
N SER A 118 6.60 8.66 -18.07
CA SER A 118 5.36 9.33 -18.48
C SER A 118 5.48 10.85 -18.35
N MET A 119 6.03 11.33 -17.23
CA MET A 119 6.27 12.77 -17.02
C MET A 119 7.24 13.34 -18.06
N ALA A 120 8.33 12.64 -18.35
CA ALA A 120 9.28 13.06 -19.38
C ALA A 120 8.63 13.13 -20.77
N PHE A 121 7.81 12.13 -21.12
CA PHE A 121 7.06 12.13 -22.37
C PHE A 121 6.11 13.34 -22.47
N ILE A 122 5.33 13.60 -21.43
CA ILE A 122 4.39 14.74 -21.37
C ILE A 122 5.14 16.07 -21.51
N ASN A 123 6.22 16.26 -20.76
CA ASN A 123 7.03 17.49 -20.82
C ASN A 123 7.64 17.71 -22.21
N ASN A 124 8.12 16.64 -22.85
CA ASN A 124 8.62 16.69 -24.21
C ASN A 124 7.53 17.11 -25.21
N MET A 125 6.33 16.55 -25.10
CA MET A 125 5.19 16.93 -25.96
C MET A 125 4.79 18.40 -25.74
N HIS A 126 4.74 18.87 -24.49
CA HIS A 126 4.47 20.28 -24.20
C HIS A 126 5.54 21.21 -24.78
N SER A 127 6.81 20.81 -24.78
CA SER A 127 7.87 21.60 -25.40
C SER A 127 7.65 21.74 -26.91
N GLN A 128 7.42 20.63 -27.60
CA GLN A 128 7.19 20.64 -29.05
C GLN A 128 5.97 21.49 -29.44
N LEU A 129 4.88 21.41 -28.66
CA LEU A 129 3.68 22.23 -28.91
C LEU A 129 3.93 23.73 -28.68
N ARG A 130 4.73 24.10 -27.67
CA ARG A 130 5.11 25.50 -27.45
C ARG A 130 5.97 26.03 -28.59
N ASP A 131 6.94 25.25 -29.05
CA ASP A 131 7.83 25.64 -30.14
C ASP A 131 7.05 25.91 -31.43
N LEU A 132 6.07 25.05 -31.76
CA LEU A 132 5.16 25.26 -32.89
C LEU A 132 4.32 26.54 -32.76
N THR A 133 3.82 26.81 -31.55
CA THR A 133 2.96 27.99 -31.30
C THR A 133 3.77 29.29 -31.39
N MET A 134 4.99 29.30 -30.87
CA MET A 134 5.90 30.45 -30.95
C MET A 134 6.38 30.70 -32.38
N ALA A 135 6.65 29.65 -33.16
CA ALA A 135 7.01 29.76 -34.57
C ALA A 135 5.88 30.30 -35.46
N THR A 136 4.63 30.20 -35.01
CA THR A 136 3.44 30.62 -35.76
C THR A 136 3.01 32.05 -35.44
N MET A 137 3.59 32.72 -34.42
CA MET A 137 3.28 34.11 -34.12
C MET A 137 4.03 35.07 -35.06
N PRO A 138 3.32 35.87 -35.90
CA PRO A 138 3.97 36.90 -36.70
C PRO A 138 4.54 38.00 -35.79
N ALA A 139 5.73 38.49 -36.14
CA ALA A 139 6.34 39.65 -35.48
C ALA A 139 5.40 40.88 -35.58
N PRO A 140 5.35 41.76 -34.57
CA PRO A 140 4.65 43.03 -34.71
C PRO A 140 5.35 43.85 -35.79
N ASP A 141 4.69 44.04 -36.93
CA ASP A 141 5.17 44.84 -38.06
C ASP A 141 5.44 46.29 -37.61
N GLU A 142 6.71 46.64 -37.52
CA GLU A 142 7.18 48.02 -37.53
C GLU A 142 7.14 48.53 -38.99
N SER A 143 6.10 49.29 -39.29
CA SER A 143 5.95 50.24 -40.42
C SER A 143 5.75 49.70 -41.84
N ALA A 144 4.56 49.93 -42.40
CA ALA A 144 4.37 50.91 -43.48
C ALA A 144 2.89 51.00 -43.85
N ALA A 145 2.51 52.20 -44.30
CA ALA A 145 1.16 52.68 -44.48
C ALA A 145 0.38 52.02 -45.63
N ASP A 146 -0.94 52.18 -45.52
CA ASP A 146 -1.91 52.31 -46.61
C ASP A 146 -2.28 51.04 -47.39
N ALA A 147 -3.42 50.45 -47.02
CA ALA A 147 -4.54 50.28 -47.93
C ALA A 147 -5.72 49.61 -47.20
N THR A 148 -6.83 50.33 -47.15
CA THR A 148 -8.16 49.82 -46.83
C THR A 148 -8.46 48.51 -47.55
N SER A 149 -8.69 47.43 -46.81
CA SER A 149 -9.49 46.31 -47.31
C SER A 149 -10.28 45.69 -46.16
N SER A 150 -11.50 46.18 -46.00
CA SER A 150 -12.52 45.64 -45.12
C SER A 150 -12.99 44.28 -45.65
N SER A 151 -12.78 43.20 -44.91
CA SER A 151 -13.60 41.99 -45.04
C SER A 151 -13.92 41.36 -43.67
N GLU A 152 -14.98 41.90 -43.09
CA GLU A 152 -16.00 41.27 -42.23
C GLU A 152 -15.71 39.82 -41.75
N CYS A 153 -15.36 39.71 -40.47
CA CYS A 153 -15.34 38.46 -39.72
C CYS A 153 -16.76 37.93 -39.50
N LYS A 154 -17.14 36.80 -40.09
CA LYS A 154 -18.34 36.05 -39.71
C LYS A 154 -17.98 34.86 -38.82
N SER A 155 -17.89 35.10 -37.51
CA SER A 155 -17.94 34.04 -36.51
C SER A 155 -19.33 33.41 -36.51
N ARG A 156 -19.48 32.24 -37.15
CA ARG A 156 -20.62 31.36 -36.89
C ARG A 156 -20.43 30.73 -35.52
N ARG A 157 -21.04 31.34 -34.51
CA ARG A 157 -21.33 30.69 -33.23
C ARG A 157 -22.38 29.63 -33.52
N ASN A 158 -22.05 28.36 -33.38
CA ASN A 158 -23.06 27.32 -33.27
C ASN A 158 -23.27 27.05 -31.79
N SER A 159 -24.39 27.57 -31.28
CA SER A 159 -24.94 27.24 -29.97
C SER A 159 -25.82 26.01 -30.12
N THR A 160 -25.55 24.99 -29.30
CA THR A 160 -26.46 24.02 -28.67
C THR A 160 -27.65 23.47 -29.47
N ILE A 161 -27.67 22.14 -29.65
CA ILE A 161 -28.69 21.25 -29.05
C ILE A 161 -27.94 20.07 -28.42
#